data_AF-A0A4Q3KLS8-F1
#
_entry.id   AF-A0A4Q3KLS8-F1
#
_cell.length_a   1.000
_cell.length_b   1.000
_cell.length_c   1.000
_cell.angle_alpha   90.00
_cell.angle_beta   90.00
_cell.angle_gamma   90.00
#
_symmetry.space_group_name_H-M   'P 1'
#
loop_
_entity.id
_entity.type
_entity.pdbx_description
1 polymer ?
#
loop_
_entity_poly.entity_id
_entity_poly.type
_entity_poly.pdbx_seq_one_letter_code
_entity_poly.pdbx_strand_id
1 'polypeptide(L)'
;MRTDPATFAMHAVDARLSTAPSEDKDPAVAFEALFVGEIFKAMRATVHESDSNFGQSVFTGMLDEQLAQDIAEAGGLGLTSALQDELGEKHLKL
;
A
#
# COMPACT_ATOMS: atom_id res chain seq x y z
N MET A 1 -34.33 3.27 -12.83
CA MET A 1 -33.00 2.70 -13.12
C MET A 1 -32.63 1.77 -11.98
N ARG A 2 -32.53 0.46 -12.24
CA ARG A 2 -32.22 -0.56 -11.23
C ARG A 2 -30.70 -0.75 -11.24
N THR A 3 -30.00 -0.15 -10.28
CA THR A 3 -28.54 -0.27 -10.15
C THR A 3 -28.20 -1.67 -9.66
N ASP A 4 -27.45 -2.41 -10.47
CA ASP A 4 -27.00 -3.77 -10.17
C ASP A 4 -25.89 -3.72 -9.09
N PRO A 5 -25.97 -4.51 -8.00
CA PRO A 5 -24.94 -4.58 -6.97
C PRO A 5 -23.54 -4.97 -7.51
N ALA A 6 -23.47 -5.69 -8.64
CA ALA A 6 -22.19 -6.03 -9.27
C ALA A 6 -21.44 -4.81 -9.82
N THR A 7 -22.17 -3.78 -10.28
CA THR A 7 -21.56 -2.53 -10.78
C THR A 7 -20.92 -1.72 -9.67
N PHE A 8 -21.49 -1.74 -8.45
CA PHE A 8 -20.91 -1.05 -7.29
C PHE A 8 -19.64 -1.75 -6.78
N ALA A 9 -19.61 -3.09 -6.82
CA ALA A 9 -18.45 -3.87 -6.42
C ALA A 9 -17.23 -3.65 -7.33
N MET A 10 -17.42 -3.53 -8.66
CA MET A 10 -16.32 -3.20 -9.59
C MET A 10 -15.75 -1.80 -9.35
N HIS A 11 -16.59 -0.78 -9.20
CA HIS A 11 -16.12 0.59 -8.95
C HIS A 11 -15.40 0.76 -7.61
N ALA A 12 -15.77 -0.02 -6.59
CA ALA A 12 -15.07 -0.01 -5.30
C ALA A 12 -13.67 -0.65 -5.37
N VAL A 13 -13.46 -1.61 -6.28
CA VAL A 13 -12.16 -2.20 -6.57
C VAL A 13 -11.29 -1.22 -7.36
N ASP A 14 -11.85 -0.52 -8.35
CA ASP A 14 -11.16 0.53 -9.10
C ASP A 14 -10.75 1.73 -8.22
N ALA A 15 -11.57 2.12 -7.24
CA ALA A 15 -11.24 3.23 -6.33
C ALA A 15 -10.05 2.92 -5.42
N ARG A 16 -9.83 1.65 -5.04
CA ARG A 16 -8.63 1.20 -4.30
C ARG A 16 -7.39 1.12 -5.20
N LEU A 17 -7.59 0.97 -6.51
CA LEU A 17 -6.53 1.03 -7.50
C LEU A 17 -6.23 2.48 -7.94
N SER A 18 -7.14 3.43 -7.71
CA SER A 18 -6.98 4.86 -8.03
C SER A 18 -6.03 5.61 -7.09
N THR A 19 -5.58 5.02 -5.97
CA THR A 19 -4.40 5.50 -5.24
C THR A 19 -3.11 4.99 -5.88
N ALA A 20 -3.18 4.43 -7.10
CA ALA A 20 -2.02 4.17 -7.93
C ALA A 20 -1.07 5.37 -7.87
N PRO A 21 0.22 5.12 -7.61
CA PRO A 21 1.21 6.18 -7.52
C PRO A 21 1.10 7.06 -8.77
N SER A 22 1.12 8.38 -8.57
CA SER A 22 1.35 9.36 -9.63
C SER A 22 2.39 8.82 -10.62
N GLU A 23 2.11 8.93 -11.93
CA GLU A 23 2.85 8.26 -13.03
C GLU A 23 4.39 8.47 -13.05
N ASP A 24 4.95 9.28 -12.16
CA ASP A 24 6.38 9.57 -12.01
C ASP A 24 7.05 8.89 -10.78
N LYS A 25 6.34 8.10 -9.97
CA LYS A 25 6.94 7.44 -8.78
C LYS A 25 7.58 6.09 -9.13
N ASP A 26 8.77 5.85 -8.60
CA ASP A 26 9.51 4.61 -8.78
C ASP A 26 8.65 3.39 -8.35
N PRO A 27 8.42 2.39 -9.23
CA PRO A 27 7.63 1.22 -8.90
C PRO A 27 8.20 0.41 -7.72
N ALA A 28 9.52 0.47 -7.48
CA ALA A 28 10.15 -0.19 -6.35
C ALA A 28 9.79 0.48 -5.00
N VAL A 29 9.74 1.81 -4.98
CA VAL A 29 9.27 2.59 -3.81
C VAL A 29 7.79 2.32 -3.56
N ALA A 30 6.98 2.29 -4.62
CA ALA A 30 5.55 1.98 -4.50
C ALA A 30 5.32 0.56 -3.93
N PHE A 31 6.12 -0.42 -4.34
CA PHE A 31 6.08 -1.76 -3.78
C PHE A 31 6.44 -1.80 -2.29
N GLU A 32 7.51 -1.10 -1.90
CA GLU A 32 7.93 -1.01 -0.51
C GLU A 32 6.83 -0.39 0.37
N ALA A 33 6.16 0.67 -0.10
CA ALA A 33 5.04 1.29 0.61
C ALA A 33 3.88 0.29 0.83
N LEU A 34 3.48 -0.46 -0.19
CA LEU A 34 2.44 -1.48 -0.06
C LEU A 34 2.82 -2.57 0.95
N PHE A 35 4.08 -3.00 0.92
CA PHE A 35 4.57 -4.02 1.83
C PHE A 35 4.59 -3.53 3.29
N VAL A 36 5.06 -2.31 3.53
CA VAL A 36 5.01 -1.68 4.87
C VAL A 36 3.56 -1.57 5.36
N GLY A 37 2.62 -1.21 4.49
CA GLY A 37 1.19 -1.19 4.81
C GLY A 37 0.65 -2.56 5.26
N GLU A 38 1.02 -3.64 4.56
CA GLU A 38 0.61 -4.99 4.97
C GLU A 38 1.28 -5.42 6.30
N ILE A 39 2.50 -4.96 6.60
CA ILE A 39 3.11 -5.16 7.93
C ILE A 39 2.28 -4.45 9.01
N PHE A 40 1.88 -3.18 8.81
CA PHE A 40 1.04 -2.46 9.78
C PHE A 40 -0.27 -3.17 10.07
N LYS A 41 -0.92 -3.65 9.01
CA LYS A 41 -2.15 -4.42 9.10
C LYS A 41 -1.95 -5.76 9.82
N ALA A 42 -0.88 -6.49 9.52
CA ALA A 42 -0.55 -7.74 10.19
C ALA A 42 -0.26 -7.52 11.68
N MET A 43 0.49 -6.46 12.04
CA MET A 43 0.72 -6.09 13.43
C MET A 43 -0.58 -5.74 14.15
N ARG A 44 -1.48 -4.98 13.52
CA ARG A 44 -2.77 -4.62 14.13
C ARG A 44 -3.69 -5.82 14.34
N ALA A 45 -3.65 -6.81 13.46
CA ALA A 45 -4.40 -8.05 13.63
C ALA A 45 -4.00 -8.83 14.89
N THR A 46 -2.81 -8.56 15.47
CA THR A 46 -2.36 -9.19 16.74
C THR A 46 -2.87 -8.46 17.98
N VAL A 47 -3.35 -7.23 17.85
CA VAL A 47 -3.91 -6.45 18.95
C VAL A 47 -5.39 -6.79 19.07
N HIS A 48 -5.84 -7.22 20.26
CA HIS A 48 -7.25 -7.48 20.50
C HIS A 48 -8.03 -6.15 20.35
N GLU A 49 -9.02 -6.12 19.45
CA GLU A 49 -9.90 -4.96 19.36
C GLU A 49 -10.61 -4.75 20.69
N SER A 50 -10.34 -3.62 21.32
CA SER A 50 -11.09 -3.10 22.46
C SER A 50 -11.78 -1.83 21.97
N ASP A 51 -13.11 -1.76 22.13
CA ASP A 51 -13.97 -0.60 21.85
C ASP A 51 -13.54 0.28 20.66
N SER A 52 -13.18 -0.34 19.54
CA SER A 52 -12.79 0.35 18.31
C SER A 52 -14.02 1.00 17.67
N ASN A 53 -14.01 2.33 17.52
CA ASN A 53 -15.06 3.05 16.80
C ASN A 53 -14.71 3.14 15.31
N PHE A 54 -15.71 3.08 14.43
CA PHE A 54 -15.56 3.20 12.97
C PHE A 54 -14.70 4.41 12.54
N GLY A 55 -14.86 5.56 13.19
CA GLY A 55 -14.03 6.74 12.89
C GLY A 55 -12.55 6.51 13.16
N GLN A 56 -12.23 5.76 14.21
CA GLN A 56 -10.86 5.41 14.56
C GLN A 56 -10.27 4.42 13.56
N SER A 57 -11.02 3.40 13.14
CA SER A 57 -10.52 2.43 12.17
C SER A 57 -10.22 3.06 10.81
N VAL A 58 -11.09 3.97 10.34
CA VAL A 58 -10.86 4.74 9.10
C VAL A 58 -9.65 5.66 9.24
N PHE A 59 -9.59 6.47 10.30
CA PHE A 59 -8.46 7.37 10.53
C PHE A 59 -7.13 6.62 10.60
N THR A 60 -7.10 5.51 11.34
CA THR A 60 -5.88 4.73 11.50
C THR A 60 -5.47 4.04 10.19
N GLY A 61 -6.42 3.61 9.37
CA GLY A 61 -6.13 3.09 8.03
C GLY A 61 -5.47 4.13 7.12
N MET A 62 -5.99 5.37 7.10
CA MET A 62 -5.38 6.46 6.33
C MET A 62 -4.00 6.85 6.89
N LEU A 63 -3.84 6.83 8.21
CA LEU A 63 -2.58 7.11 8.87
C LEU A 63 -1.52 6.07 8.50
N ASP A 64 -1.87 4.78 8.51
CA ASP A 64 -0.96 3.70 8.12
C ASP A 64 -0.52 3.85 6.65
N GLU A 65 -1.44 4.23 5.76
CA GLU A 65 -1.14 4.43 4.34
C GLU A 65 -0.15 5.58 4.12
N GLN A 66 -0.37 6.73 4.77
CA GLN A 66 0.56 7.86 4.71
C GLN A 66 1.92 7.49 5.33
N LEU A 67 1.91 6.85 6.50
CA LEU A 67 3.14 6.44 7.17
C LEU A 67 3.94 5.44 6.34
N ALA A 68 3.25 4.51 5.66
CA ALA A 68 3.90 3.55 4.77
C ALA A 68 4.56 4.23 3.55
N GLN A 69 3.93 5.26 3.00
CA GLN A 69 4.53 6.08 1.93
C GLN A 69 5.76 6.84 2.43
N ASP A 70 5.65 7.53 3.57
CA ASP A 70 6.77 8.28 4.14
C ASP A 70 7.96 7.36 4.46
N ILE A 71 7.70 6.16 4.99
CA ILE A 71 8.73 5.15 5.28
C ILE A 71 9.38 4.66 3.99
N ALA A 72 8.61 4.35 2.95
CA ALA A 72 9.15 3.86 1.69
C ALA A 72 9.97 4.92 0.96
N GLU A 73 9.52 6.18 0.95
CA GLU A 73 10.26 7.31 0.37
C GLU A 73 11.58 7.58 1.11
N ALA A 74 11.62 7.33 2.43
CA ALA A 74 12.85 7.38 3.22
C ALA A 74 13.76 6.14 3.06
N GLY A 75 13.34 5.12 2.31
CA GLY A 75 14.08 3.87 2.08
C GLY A 75 13.98 2.86 3.24
N GLY A 76 12.92 2.92 4.04
CA GLY A 76 12.78 2.30 5.36
C GLY A 76 13.28 0.86 5.51
N LEU A 77 12.75 -0.08 4.73
CA LEU A 77 13.14 -1.49 4.75
C LEU A 77 14.26 -1.81 3.76
N GLY A 78 14.64 -0.87 2.88
CA GLY A 78 15.66 -1.04 1.87
C GLY A 78 15.24 -1.99 0.73
N LEU A 79 13.94 -2.27 0.59
CA LEU A 79 13.42 -3.13 -0.47
C LEU A 79 13.55 -2.46 -1.84
N THR A 80 13.41 -1.14 -1.89
CA THR A 80 13.62 -0.33 -3.08
C THR A 80 15.03 -0.56 -3.64
N SER A 81 16.06 -0.37 -2.82
CA SER A 81 17.45 -0.59 -3.23
C SER A 81 17.70 -2.05 -3.62
N ALA A 82 17.20 -3.00 -2.83
CA ALA A 82 17.39 -4.42 -3.14
C ALA A 82 16.74 -4.82 -4.47
N LEU A 83 15.56 -4.28 -4.78
CA LEU A 83 14.86 -4.56 -6.03
C LEU A 83 15.54 -3.87 -7.22
N GLN A 84 16.01 -2.64 -7.05
CA GLN A 84 16.80 -1.93 -8.07
C GLN A 84 18.12 -2.65 -8.36
N ASP A 85 18.81 -3.14 -7.32
CA ASP A 85 20.06 -3.91 -7.46
C ASP A 85 19.84 -5.21 -8.24
N GLU A 86 18.81 -5.99 -7.88
CA GLU A 86 18.47 -7.23 -8.56
C GLU A 86 18.05 -7.01 -10.02
N LEU A 87 17.27 -5.96 -10.30
CA LEU A 87 16.86 -5.62 -11.67
C LEU A 87 18.03 -5.07 -12.50
N GLY A 88 18.91 -4.27 -11.90
CA GLY A 88 20.11 -3.72 -12.53
C GLY A 88 21.16 -4.80 -12.86
N GLU A 89 21.41 -5.71 -11.93
CA GLU A 89 22.33 -6.86 -12.10
C GLU A 89 21.87 -7.81 -13.21
N LYS A 90 20.55 -8.03 -13.34
CA LYS A 90 20.00 -8.94 -14.35
C LYS A 90 20.06 -8.39 -15.76
N HIS A 91 20.13 -7.06 -15.92
CA HIS A 91 20.18 -6.40 -17.22
C HIS A 91 21.61 -6.22 -17.77
N LEU A 92 22.65 -6.40 -16.93
CA LEU A 92 24.06 -6.26 -17.30
C LEU A 92 24.74 -7.56 -17.77
N LYS A 93 24.04 -8.71 -17.71
CA LYS A 93 24.56 -10.05 -18.06
C LYS A 93 24.12 -10.55 -19.45
N LEU A 94 23.97 -9.65 -20.43
CA LEU A 94 23.69 -9.99 -21.83
C LEU A 94 24.88 -9.70 -22.73
#